data_AF-A0A7K0XGE3-F1
#
_entry.id   AF-A0A7K0XGE3-F1
#
_cell.length_a   1.000
_cell.length_b   1.000
_cell.length_c   1.000
_cell.angle_alpha   90.00
_cell.angle_beta   90.00
_cell.angle_gamma   90.00
#
_symmetry.space_group_name_H-M   'P 1'
#
loop_
_entity.id
_entity.type
_entity.pdbx_description
1 polymer ?
#
loop_
_entity_poly.entity_id
_entity_poly.type
_entity_poly.pdbx_seq_one_letter_code
_entity_poly.pdbx_strand_id
1 'polypeptide(L)'
;VIVIADQNHPHYSELENQVADELQAMILSQADGFIYESVPTAQALNRAREITKLITPGPVLLLDHSDNVMSGGPCDTTDILEAALQFGLSNIACGPIADPETVQKLIQVGLNKPVDIELGNKSGWTYRGVCKQPLKLTGVVKAISDGKIKVTGPIFNGSILNMGPSVLFETNESQIVISSERVEPYDIAVMTSLGIELQSKTYVLLKSRMYCRPVFFPFSKGFVECDSDQGGPTSSNYDWFDIQHIRRPIYPLDVKNLA
;
A
#
# COMPACT_ATOMS: atom_id res chain seq x y z
N VAL A 1 22.04 -13.05 9.86
CA VAL A 1 21.50 -13.64 11.10
C VAL A 1 22.32 -13.08 12.26
N ILE A 2 21.71 -12.71 13.38
CA ILE A 2 22.44 -12.33 14.60
C ILE A 2 22.14 -13.41 15.63
N VAL A 3 23.18 -14.09 16.11
CA VAL A 3 23.09 -15.12 17.16
C VAL A 3 23.90 -14.62 18.36
N ILE A 4 23.35 -14.82 19.56
CA ILE A 4 24.01 -14.48 20.82
C ILE A 4 23.89 -15.72 21.71
N ALA A 5 25.01 -16.17 22.26
CA ALA A 5 25.12 -17.24 23.23
C ALA A 5 25.63 -16.72 24.58
N ASP A 6 25.37 -17.49 25.63
CA ASP A 6 25.91 -17.22 26.95
C ASP A 6 27.43 -17.45 26.95
N GLN A 7 28.20 -16.44 27.34
CA GLN A 7 29.67 -16.48 27.42
C GLN A 7 30.19 -17.54 28.41
N ASN A 8 29.35 -18.01 29.34
CA ASN A 8 29.69 -19.09 30.26
C ASN A 8 29.58 -20.49 29.62
N HIS A 9 28.97 -20.60 28.44
CA HIS A 9 28.89 -21.87 27.72
C HIS A 9 30.27 -22.23 27.13
N PRO A 10 30.80 -23.45 27.36
CA PRO A 10 32.01 -23.90 26.69
C PRO A 10 31.84 -23.80 25.17
N HIS A 11 32.83 -23.25 24.46
CA HIS A 11 32.75 -23.07 23.00
C HIS A 11 31.62 -22.16 22.51
N TYR A 12 31.15 -21.20 23.32
CA TYR A 12 30.04 -20.30 22.93
C TYR A 12 30.23 -19.66 21.54
N SER A 13 31.45 -19.23 21.19
CA SER A 13 31.73 -18.66 19.86
C SER A 13 31.62 -19.65 18.71
N GLU A 14 31.94 -20.93 18.91
CA GLU A 14 31.75 -21.97 17.89
C GLU A 14 30.26 -22.24 17.69
N LEU A 15 29.50 -22.32 18.80
CA LEU A 15 28.06 -22.53 18.76
C LEU A 15 27.31 -21.38 18.07
N GLU A 16 27.65 -20.12 18.38
CA GLU A 16 27.05 -18.95 17.72
C GLU A 16 27.26 -18.97 16.21
N ASN A 17 28.49 -19.25 15.77
CA ASN A 17 28.82 -19.33 14.34
C ASN A 17 28.11 -20.49 13.66
N GLN A 18 28.08 -21.68 14.30
CA GLN A 18 27.39 -22.85 13.76
C GLN A 18 25.90 -22.55 13.54
N VAL A 19 25.21 -22.00 14.55
CA VAL A 19 23.78 -21.67 14.44
C VAL A 19 23.56 -20.56 13.40
N ALA A 20 24.45 -19.57 13.32
CA ALA A 20 24.36 -18.53 12.31
C ALA A 20 24.49 -19.09 10.88
N ASP A 21 25.43 -20.02 10.66
CA ASP A 21 25.65 -20.69 9.39
C ASP A 21 24.46 -21.58 9.00
N GLU A 22 23.92 -22.35 9.95
CA GLU A 22 22.72 -23.18 9.75
C GLU A 22 21.51 -22.32 9.32
N LEU A 23 21.23 -21.24 10.06
CA LEU A 23 20.13 -20.33 9.74
C LEU A 23 20.36 -19.58 8.42
N GLN A 24 21.60 -19.19 8.13
CA GLN A 24 21.94 -18.58 6.84
C GLN A 24 21.68 -19.54 5.69
N ALA A 25 22.09 -20.80 5.79
CA ALA A 25 21.83 -21.81 4.78
C ALA A 25 20.32 -22.06 4.59
N MET A 26 19.56 -22.10 5.68
CA MET A 26 18.10 -22.21 5.63
C MET A 26 17.43 -21.04 4.90
N ILE A 27 17.87 -19.80 5.15
CA ILE A 27 17.35 -18.61 4.47
C ILE A 27 17.69 -18.65 2.98
N LEU A 28 18.96 -18.94 2.64
CA LEU A 28 19.43 -18.95 1.26
C LEU A 28 18.79 -20.06 0.43
N SER A 29 18.57 -21.25 1.01
CA SER A 29 17.86 -22.34 0.32
C SER A 29 16.40 -22.03 -0.02
N GLN A 30 15.82 -20.98 0.59
CA GLN A 30 14.46 -20.52 0.36
C GLN A 30 14.41 -19.14 -0.32
N ALA A 31 15.55 -18.60 -0.76
CA ALA A 31 15.66 -17.22 -1.25
C ALA A 31 14.67 -16.88 -2.36
N ASP A 32 14.47 -17.80 -3.31
CA ASP A 32 13.52 -17.64 -4.43
C ASP A 32 12.08 -17.43 -3.94
N GLY A 33 11.70 -18.07 -2.82
CA GLY A 33 10.36 -17.95 -2.23
C GLY A 33 10.07 -16.60 -1.60
N PHE A 34 11.09 -15.74 -1.45
CA PHE A 34 10.94 -14.37 -0.96
C PHE A 34 10.88 -13.34 -2.09
N ILE A 35 10.98 -13.77 -3.36
CA ILE A 35 10.83 -12.89 -4.51
C ILE A 35 9.35 -12.76 -4.86
N TYR A 36 8.87 -11.52 -4.83
CA TYR A 36 7.55 -11.19 -5.34
C TYR A 36 7.66 -10.83 -6.83
N GLU A 37 7.04 -11.64 -7.67
CA GLU A 37 6.89 -11.35 -9.10
C GLU A 37 5.56 -10.65 -9.35
N SER A 38 5.61 -9.37 -9.70
CA SER A 38 4.41 -8.63 -10.08
C SER A 38 3.90 -9.09 -11.45
N VAL A 39 2.57 -9.10 -11.58
CA VAL A 39 1.89 -9.25 -12.87
C VAL A 39 1.54 -7.87 -13.42
N PRO A 40 1.41 -7.70 -14.75
CA PRO A 40 0.98 -6.44 -15.34
C PRO A 40 -0.31 -5.91 -14.69
N THR A 41 -0.38 -4.59 -14.48
CA THR A 41 -1.49 -3.94 -13.78
C THR A 41 -2.85 -4.30 -14.39
N ALA A 42 -2.96 -4.31 -15.72
CA ALA A 42 -4.19 -4.71 -16.41
C ALA A 42 -4.62 -6.17 -16.12
N GLN A 43 -3.67 -7.09 -15.95
CA GLN A 43 -3.95 -8.47 -15.59
C GLN A 43 -4.43 -8.59 -14.14
N ALA A 44 -3.82 -7.83 -13.22
CA ALA A 44 -4.27 -7.74 -11.83
C ALA A 44 -5.72 -7.22 -11.73
N LEU A 45 -6.04 -6.13 -12.44
CA LEU A 45 -7.38 -5.55 -12.47
C LEU A 45 -8.41 -6.50 -13.10
N ASN A 46 -8.03 -7.22 -14.17
CA ASN A 46 -8.89 -8.24 -14.75
C ASN A 46 -9.17 -9.37 -13.74
N ARG A 47 -8.14 -9.85 -13.02
CA ARG A 47 -8.31 -10.85 -11.96
C ARG A 47 -9.25 -10.36 -10.87
N ALA A 48 -9.11 -9.10 -10.44
CA ALA A 48 -9.99 -8.51 -9.45
C ALA A 48 -11.45 -8.52 -9.92
N ARG A 49 -11.70 -8.13 -11.18
CA ARG A 49 -13.03 -8.22 -11.81
C ARG A 49 -13.57 -9.65 -11.84
N GLU A 50 -12.76 -10.65 -12.16
CA GLU A 50 -13.20 -12.05 -12.11
C GLU A 50 -13.56 -12.51 -10.69
N ILE A 51 -12.81 -12.09 -9.66
CA ILE A 51 -13.12 -12.40 -8.24
C ILE A 51 -14.49 -11.85 -7.84
N THR A 52 -14.93 -10.69 -8.38
CA THR A 52 -16.26 -10.13 -8.06
C THR A 52 -17.41 -11.09 -8.37
N LYS A 53 -17.23 -11.97 -9.38
CA LYS A 53 -18.23 -12.96 -9.84
C LYS A 53 -18.39 -14.15 -8.89
N LEU A 54 -17.50 -14.31 -7.90
CA LEU A 54 -17.60 -15.38 -6.91
C LEU A 54 -18.79 -15.15 -5.97
N ILE A 55 -19.36 -16.24 -5.45
CA ILE A 55 -20.56 -16.21 -4.58
C ILE A 55 -20.24 -15.61 -3.20
N THR A 56 -19.00 -15.74 -2.71
CA THR A 56 -18.55 -15.18 -1.44
C THR A 56 -18.91 -13.69 -1.36
N PRO A 57 -19.45 -13.17 -0.24
CA PRO A 57 -19.81 -11.76 -0.11
C PRO A 57 -18.58 -10.88 0.14
N GLY A 58 -18.76 -9.56 -0.01
CA GLY A 58 -17.76 -8.55 0.34
C GLY A 58 -17.00 -7.96 -0.87
N PRO A 59 -16.21 -6.90 -0.63
CA PRO A 59 -15.41 -6.27 -1.66
C PRO A 59 -14.20 -7.13 -2.07
N VAL A 60 -13.66 -6.84 -3.25
CA VAL A 60 -12.33 -7.30 -3.64
C VAL A 60 -11.31 -6.25 -3.24
N LEU A 61 -10.28 -6.66 -2.50
CA LEU A 61 -9.20 -5.75 -2.11
C LEU A 61 -8.21 -5.59 -3.28
N LEU A 62 -7.90 -4.35 -3.62
CA LEU A 62 -6.81 -3.99 -4.52
C LEU A 62 -5.68 -3.45 -3.64
N LEU A 63 -4.63 -4.25 -3.44
CA LEU A 63 -3.52 -3.89 -2.58
C LEU A 63 -2.43 -3.23 -3.42
N ASP A 64 -2.28 -1.92 -3.31
CA ASP A 64 -1.24 -1.16 -4.00
C ASP A 64 0.13 -1.47 -3.38
N HIS A 65 0.86 -2.31 -4.09
CA HIS A 65 2.18 -2.77 -3.72
C HIS A 65 3.25 -1.72 -4.02
N SER A 66 2.99 -0.81 -4.97
CA SER A 66 3.97 0.13 -5.48
C SER A 66 4.20 1.34 -4.56
N ASP A 67 3.25 1.63 -3.67
CA ASP A 67 3.36 2.68 -2.65
C ASP A 67 2.66 2.29 -1.34
N ASN A 68 3.46 1.82 -0.38
CA ASN A 68 3.02 1.44 0.96
C ASN A 68 3.81 2.18 2.06
N VAL A 69 3.11 2.81 3.02
CA VAL A 69 3.72 3.64 4.08
C VAL A 69 4.70 2.87 4.96
N MET A 70 4.35 1.68 5.47
CA MET A 70 5.29 0.91 6.32
C MET A 70 6.44 0.28 5.53
N SER A 71 6.42 0.35 4.19
CA SER A 71 7.55 0.01 3.33
C SER A 71 8.39 1.24 2.94
N GLY A 72 8.09 2.43 3.50
CA GLY A 72 8.79 3.68 3.23
C GLY A 72 8.14 4.55 2.15
N GLY A 73 6.95 4.18 1.67
CA GLY A 73 6.22 4.90 0.63
C GLY A 73 5.63 6.24 1.10
N PRO A 74 5.51 7.23 0.21
CA PRO A 74 4.91 8.53 0.47
C PRO A 74 3.38 8.50 0.62
N CYS A 75 2.69 7.41 0.28
CA CYS A 75 1.23 7.29 0.30
C CYS A 75 0.49 8.20 -0.69
N ASP A 76 1.17 8.72 -1.71
CA ASP A 76 0.61 9.73 -2.62
C ASP A 76 0.54 9.29 -4.09
N THR A 77 1.05 8.12 -4.46
CA THR A 77 0.92 7.65 -5.84
C THR A 77 -0.54 7.37 -6.19
N THR A 78 -0.91 7.50 -7.46
CA THR A 78 -2.31 7.27 -7.90
C THR A 78 -2.43 6.25 -9.03
N ASP A 79 -1.33 5.63 -9.45
CA ASP A 79 -1.26 4.74 -10.62
C ASP A 79 -2.32 3.64 -10.61
N ILE A 80 -2.48 2.93 -9.49
CA ILE A 80 -3.44 1.82 -9.40
C ILE A 80 -4.88 2.34 -9.43
N LEU A 81 -5.14 3.51 -8.83
CA LEU A 81 -6.46 4.15 -8.89
C LEU A 81 -6.77 4.61 -10.32
N GLU A 82 -5.83 5.31 -10.96
CA GLU A 82 -5.95 5.77 -12.34
C GLU A 82 -6.18 4.58 -13.29
N ALA A 83 -5.36 3.53 -13.19
CA ALA A 83 -5.49 2.33 -14.00
C ALA A 83 -6.82 1.62 -13.75
N ALA A 84 -7.30 1.52 -12.50
CA ALA A 84 -8.59 0.93 -12.18
C ALA A 84 -9.76 1.70 -12.83
N LEU A 85 -9.73 3.03 -12.76
CA LEU A 85 -10.74 3.89 -13.38
C LEU A 85 -10.70 3.77 -14.92
N GLN A 86 -9.52 3.82 -15.54
CA GLN A 86 -9.34 3.65 -16.99
C GLN A 86 -9.76 2.25 -17.47
N PHE A 87 -9.56 1.22 -16.65
CA PHE A 87 -10.03 -0.14 -16.92
C PHE A 87 -11.56 -0.28 -16.80
N GLY A 88 -12.24 0.72 -16.26
CA GLY A 88 -13.69 0.76 -16.07
C GLY A 88 -14.17 0.11 -14.77
N LEU A 89 -13.31 0.01 -13.76
CA LEU A 89 -13.75 -0.36 -12.41
C LEU A 89 -14.50 0.83 -11.78
N SER A 90 -15.55 0.52 -11.01
CA SER A 90 -16.37 1.51 -10.33
C SER A 90 -16.86 0.96 -8.99
N ASN A 91 -17.53 1.79 -8.20
CA ASN A 91 -17.89 1.52 -6.80
C ASN A 91 -16.67 1.14 -5.95
N ILE A 92 -15.62 1.96 -6.08
CA ILE A 92 -14.33 1.79 -5.40
C ILE A 92 -14.30 2.64 -4.13
N ALA A 93 -13.93 2.07 -2.99
CA ALA A 93 -13.39 2.86 -1.87
C ALA A 93 -11.86 2.86 -1.96
N CYS A 94 -11.21 4.03 -1.89
CA CYS A 94 -9.77 4.15 -2.09
C CYS A 94 -9.12 5.00 -0.99
N GLY A 95 -7.90 4.63 -0.60
CA GLY A 95 -7.03 5.45 0.23
C GLY A 95 -6.62 4.81 1.57
N PRO A 96 -6.16 5.64 2.53
CA PRO A 96 -5.88 7.06 2.37
C PRO A 96 -4.89 7.37 1.25
N ILE A 97 -5.01 8.56 0.64
CA ILE A 97 -3.99 9.15 -0.25
C ILE A 97 -3.49 10.44 0.43
N ALA A 98 -2.19 10.54 0.67
CA ALA A 98 -1.58 11.69 1.33
C ALA A 98 -1.42 12.86 0.35
N ASP A 99 -2.24 13.89 0.51
CA ASP A 99 -2.21 15.12 -0.29
C ASP A 99 -2.69 16.31 0.54
N PRO A 100 -1.82 16.89 1.40
CA PRO A 100 -2.21 17.97 2.31
C PRO A 100 -2.71 19.23 1.59
N GLU A 101 -2.20 19.51 0.38
CA GLU A 101 -2.66 20.64 -0.43
C GLU A 101 -4.11 20.43 -0.89
N THR A 102 -4.42 19.24 -1.42
CA THR A 102 -5.78 18.91 -1.86
C THR A 102 -6.75 18.87 -0.68
N VAL A 103 -6.33 18.37 0.49
CA VAL A 103 -7.14 18.45 1.72
C VAL A 103 -7.49 19.90 2.06
N GLN A 104 -6.51 20.81 2.10
CA GLN A 104 -6.76 22.21 2.42
C GLN A 104 -7.74 22.85 1.44
N LYS A 105 -7.56 22.61 0.14
CA LYS A 105 -8.46 23.08 -0.91
C LYS A 105 -9.90 22.56 -0.69
N LEU A 106 -10.05 21.27 -0.44
CA LEU A 106 -11.37 20.64 -0.27
C LEU A 106 -12.09 21.11 1.00
N ILE A 107 -11.35 21.35 2.09
CA ILE A 107 -11.91 21.96 3.31
C ILE A 107 -12.46 23.37 3.02
N GLN A 108 -11.72 24.20 2.26
CA GLN A 108 -12.17 25.55 1.90
C GLN A 108 -13.41 25.54 0.99
N VAL A 109 -13.49 24.58 0.07
CA VAL A 109 -14.67 24.38 -0.78
C VAL A 109 -15.89 24.01 0.07
N GLY A 110 -15.71 23.07 1.01
CA GLY A 110 -16.75 22.58 1.91
C GLY A 110 -17.62 21.47 1.31
N LEU A 111 -18.56 21.00 2.12
CA LEU A 111 -19.36 19.80 1.81
C LEU A 111 -20.28 19.98 0.60
N ASN A 112 -20.43 18.91 -0.18
CA ASN A 112 -21.38 18.71 -1.28
C ASN A 112 -21.32 19.76 -2.41
N LYS A 113 -20.19 20.45 -2.58
CA LYS A 113 -19.96 21.34 -3.72
C LYS A 113 -19.09 20.66 -4.78
N PRO A 114 -19.45 20.77 -6.08
CA PRO A 114 -18.59 20.29 -7.16
C PRO A 114 -17.24 20.99 -7.16
N VAL A 115 -16.17 20.23 -7.35
CA VAL A 115 -14.80 20.75 -7.45
C VAL A 115 -13.93 19.82 -8.27
N ASP A 116 -13.07 20.42 -9.08
CA ASP A 116 -11.99 19.74 -9.78
C ASP A 116 -10.71 19.75 -8.92
N ILE A 117 -10.07 18.59 -8.82
CA ILE A 117 -8.83 18.41 -8.08
C ILE A 117 -7.75 17.73 -8.93
N GLU A 118 -6.52 17.94 -8.51
CA GLU A 118 -5.32 17.26 -8.98
C GLU A 118 -4.75 16.50 -7.78
N LEU A 119 -4.99 15.19 -7.75
CA LEU A 119 -4.77 14.32 -6.60
C LEU A 119 -3.46 13.53 -6.70
N GLY A 120 -2.65 13.59 -5.65
CA GLY A 120 -1.46 12.74 -5.48
C GLY A 120 -0.33 13.04 -6.48
N ASN A 121 0.72 12.22 -6.44
CA ASN A 121 1.98 12.39 -7.19
C ASN A 121 2.66 13.76 -6.95
N LYS A 122 2.62 14.26 -5.71
CA LYS A 122 3.18 15.57 -5.31
C LYS A 122 4.43 15.46 -4.43
N SER A 123 4.74 14.26 -3.93
CA SER A 123 5.92 13.97 -3.11
C SER A 123 7.24 14.11 -3.87
N GLY A 124 7.19 14.26 -5.20
CA GLY A 124 8.37 14.43 -6.04
C GLY A 124 9.15 13.13 -6.26
N TRP A 125 8.54 11.97 -5.98
CA TRP A 125 9.14 10.69 -6.36
C TRP A 125 9.32 10.66 -7.88
N THR A 126 10.58 10.55 -8.29
CA THR A 126 10.97 10.41 -9.69
C THR A 126 11.99 9.28 -9.79
N TYR A 127 11.76 8.37 -10.72
CA TYR A 127 12.74 7.33 -11.01
C TYR A 127 12.81 7.07 -12.52
N ARG A 128 14.03 6.86 -13.03
CA ARG A 128 14.35 6.88 -14.47
C ARG A 128 13.84 8.14 -15.20
N GLY A 129 13.76 9.26 -14.48
CA GLY A 129 13.25 10.53 -15.02
C GLY A 129 11.73 10.56 -15.23
N VAL A 130 11.00 9.52 -14.85
CA VAL A 130 9.54 9.50 -14.91
C VAL A 130 9.00 10.32 -13.74
N CYS A 131 8.35 11.43 -14.06
CA CYS A 131 7.60 12.25 -13.11
C CYS A 131 6.10 12.01 -13.32
N LYS A 132 5.46 11.41 -12.33
CA LYS A 132 4.03 11.11 -12.39
C LYS A 132 3.22 12.39 -12.23
N GLN A 133 2.18 12.53 -13.03
CA GLN A 133 1.29 13.69 -12.96
C GLN A 133 0.17 13.44 -11.95
N PRO A 134 -0.30 14.47 -11.22
CA PRO A 134 -1.48 14.33 -10.37
C PRO A 134 -2.71 13.86 -11.16
N LEU A 135 -3.50 12.98 -10.54
CA LEU A 135 -4.72 12.45 -11.15
C LEU A 135 -5.83 13.52 -11.11
N LYS A 136 -6.34 13.88 -12.27
CA LYS A 136 -7.43 14.85 -12.41
C LYS A 136 -8.77 14.19 -12.12
N LEU A 137 -9.51 14.72 -11.16
CA LEU A 137 -10.82 14.20 -10.77
C LEU A 137 -11.81 15.34 -10.56
N THR A 138 -13.08 15.07 -10.86
CA THR A 138 -14.22 15.94 -10.54
C THR A 138 -15.14 15.21 -9.58
N GLY A 139 -15.59 15.90 -8.53
CA GLY A 139 -16.39 15.27 -7.49
C GLY A 139 -16.85 16.25 -6.42
N VAL A 140 -17.22 15.72 -5.26
CA VAL A 140 -17.74 16.48 -4.13
C VAL A 140 -17.13 16.02 -2.82
N VAL A 141 -17.04 16.93 -1.83
CA VAL A 141 -16.65 16.55 -0.46
C VAL A 141 -17.85 16.02 0.30
N LYS A 142 -17.75 14.81 0.83
CA LYS A 142 -18.83 14.16 1.59
C LYS A 142 -18.65 14.22 3.10
N ALA A 143 -17.40 14.24 3.55
CA ALA A 143 -17.05 14.33 4.97
C ALA A 143 -15.71 15.03 5.14
N ILE A 144 -15.52 15.65 6.31
CA ILE A 144 -14.28 16.25 6.78
C ILE A 144 -14.06 15.77 8.21
N SER A 145 -12.82 15.38 8.55
CA SER A 145 -12.43 14.87 9.86
C SER A 145 -11.10 15.48 10.30
N ASP A 146 -10.83 15.49 11.61
CA ASP A 146 -9.51 15.82 12.17
C ASP A 146 -8.51 14.64 12.04
N GLY A 147 -8.99 13.48 11.58
CA GLY A 147 -8.20 12.30 11.25
C GLY A 147 -7.72 11.48 12.43
N LYS A 148 -8.19 11.77 13.64
CA LYS A 148 -7.79 11.03 14.85
C LYS A 148 -8.70 9.84 15.09
N ILE A 149 -8.12 8.65 15.07
CA ILE A 149 -8.84 7.39 15.20
C ILE A 149 -8.20 6.60 16.34
N LYS A 150 -9.04 6.13 17.29
CA LYS A 150 -8.59 5.11 18.24
C LYS A 150 -8.61 3.75 17.54
N VAL A 151 -7.45 3.13 17.45
CA VAL A 151 -7.27 1.85 16.76
C VAL A 151 -7.97 0.74 17.53
N THR A 152 -8.79 -0.03 16.81
CA THR A 152 -9.57 -1.17 17.31
C THR A 152 -9.07 -2.51 16.76
N GLY A 153 -8.35 -2.49 15.64
CA GLY A 153 -7.69 -3.64 15.07
C GLY A 153 -6.62 -4.25 15.99
N PRO A 154 -6.14 -5.46 15.65
CA PRO A 154 -5.15 -6.17 16.48
C PRO A 154 -3.77 -5.53 16.42
N ILE A 155 -3.44 -4.83 15.33
CA ILE A 155 -2.18 -4.13 15.17
C ILE A 155 -2.30 -2.73 15.75
N PHE A 156 -1.40 -2.37 16.67
CA PHE A 156 -1.39 -1.09 17.39
C PHE A 156 -2.69 -0.80 18.16
N ASN A 157 -3.36 -1.85 18.67
CA ASN A 157 -4.62 -1.73 19.40
C ASN A 157 -4.54 -0.68 20.53
N GLY A 158 -5.57 0.17 20.62
CA GLY A 158 -5.67 1.20 21.65
C GLY A 158 -4.84 2.47 21.42
N SER A 159 -3.93 2.47 20.44
CA SER A 159 -3.20 3.67 20.03
C SER A 159 -4.09 4.67 19.28
N ILE A 160 -3.58 5.88 19.08
CA ILE A 160 -4.20 6.89 18.21
C ILE A 160 -3.48 6.90 16.86
N LEU A 161 -4.19 6.48 15.83
CA LEU A 161 -3.81 6.71 14.44
C LEU A 161 -4.21 8.16 14.08
N ASN A 162 -3.31 8.90 13.44
CA ASN A 162 -3.52 10.29 13.07
C ASN A 162 -3.29 10.50 11.57
N MET A 163 -4.37 10.65 10.81
CA MET A 163 -4.34 11.02 9.39
C MET A 163 -4.16 12.53 9.16
N GLY A 164 -4.17 13.32 10.24
CA GLY A 164 -4.37 14.77 10.19
C GLY A 164 -5.71 15.14 9.54
N PRO A 165 -5.96 16.44 9.27
CA PRO A 165 -7.13 16.84 8.50
C PRO A 165 -7.33 15.94 7.27
N SER A 166 -8.52 15.37 7.16
CA SER A 166 -8.84 14.37 6.16
C SER A 166 -10.23 14.59 5.60
N VAL A 167 -10.42 14.23 4.33
CA VAL A 167 -11.68 14.41 3.63
C VAL A 167 -12.10 13.15 2.89
N LEU A 168 -13.40 12.92 2.80
CA LEU A 168 -13.98 11.96 1.87
C LEU A 168 -14.38 12.71 0.61
N PHE A 169 -13.70 12.40 -0.49
CA PHE A 169 -14.01 12.93 -1.82
C PHE A 169 -14.74 11.87 -2.64
N GLU A 170 -15.87 12.22 -3.24
CA GLU A 170 -16.72 11.30 -3.99
C GLU A 170 -16.82 11.73 -5.46
N THR A 171 -16.47 10.81 -6.35
CA THR A 171 -16.70 10.88 -7.81
C THR A 171 -17.87 9.96 -8.19
N ASN A 172 -18.20 9.85 -9.47
CA ASN A 172 -19.21 8.88 -9.94
C ASN A 172 -18.78 7.42 -9.69
N GLU A 173 -17.49 7.14 -9.79
CA GLU A 173 -16.92 5.80 -9.75
C GLU A 173 -16.33 5.44 -8.38
N SER A 174 -15.96 6.42 -7.57
CA SER A 174 -15.12 6.19 -6.38
C SER A 174 -15.41 7.09 -5.19
N GLN A 175 -15.13 6.57 -4.00
CA GLN A 175 -15.05 7.28 -2.74
C GLN A 175 -13.60 7.22 -2.25
N ILE A 176 -12.95 8.37 -2.14
CA ILE A 176 -11.51 8.48 -1.88
C ILE A 176 -11.30 9.20 -0.55
N VAL A 177 -10.60 8.54 0.38
CA VAL A 177 -10.08 9.19 1.58
C VAL A 177 -8.78 9.90 1.21
N ILE A 178 -8.75 11.21 1.40
CA ILE A 178 -7.56 12.05 1.18
C ILE A 178 -7.15 12.61 2.54
N SER A 179 -5.90 12.42 2.92
CA SER A 179 -5.35 12.78 4.23
C SER A 179 -4.19 13.77 4.10
N SER A 180 -3.95 14.57 5.14
CA SER A 180 -2.77 15.44 5.18
C SER A 180 -1.51 14.71 5.62
N GLU A 181 -1.66 13.64 6.39
CA GLU A 181 -0.56 12.77 6.84
C GLU A 181 -0.53 11.45 6.07
N ARG A 182 0.65 10.81 6.11
CA ARG A 182 0.89 9.49 5.51
C ARG A 182 0.51 8.40 6.52
N VAL A 183 -0.51 7.63 6.21
CA VAL A 183 -1.01 6.58 7.10
C VAL A 183 -1.28 5.30 6.30
N GLU A 184 -0.77 4.17 6.79
CA GLU A 184 -1.18 2.87 6.27
C GLU A 184 -2.58 2.49 6.81
N PRO A 185 -3.49 1.95 5.98
CA PRO A 185 -4.80 1.51 6.42
C PRO A 185 -4.74 0.18 7.20
N TYR A 186 -4.24 0.21 8.44
CA TYR A 186 -4.19 -0.95 9.34
C TYR A 186 -5.40 -1.08 10.27
N ASP A 187 -6.37 -0.17 10.15
CA ASP A 187 -7.68 -0.22 10.80
C ASP A 187 -8.77 0.20 9.80
N ILE A 188 -9.94 -0.43 9.83
CA ILE A 188 -11.06 -0.05 8.93
C ILE A 188 -11.56 1.37 9.18
N ALA A 189 -11.33 1.90 10.38
CA ALA A 189 -11.74 3.24 10.78
C ALA A 189 -11.06 4.34 9.95
N VAL A 190 -9.95 4.07 9.26
CA VAL A 190 -9.38 5.00 8.27
C VAL A 190 -10.38 5.37 7.16
N MET A 191 -11.31 4.45 6.85
CA MET A 191 -12.38 4.65 5.88
C MET A 191 -13.71 4.96 6.56
N THR A 192 -14.09 4.14 7.55
CA THR A 192 -15.44 4.21 8.13
C THR A 192 -15.65 5.43 9.02
N SER A 193 -14.59 6.03 9.60
CA SER A 193 -14.71 7.28 10.36
C SER A 193 -15.18 8.47 9.51
N LEU A 194 -14.99 8.40 8.19
CA LEU A 194 -15.46 9.37 7.22
C LEU A 194 -16.80 8.95 6.56
N GLY A 195 -17.38 7.83 6.99
CA GLY A 195 -18.70 7.36 6.55
C GLY A 195 -18.69 6.40 5.36
N ILE A 196 -17.54 5.85 4.95
CA ILE A 196 -17.52 4.82 3.90
C ILE A 196 -18.13 3.52 4.43
N GLU A 197 -19.19 3.05 3.78
CA GLU A 197 -19.77 1.72 4.00
C GLU A 197 -18.99 0.66 3.20
N LEU A 198 -17.94 0.08 3.79
CA LEU A 198 -17.04 -0.84 3.07
C LEU A 198 -17.74 -2.10 2.51
N GLN A 199 -18.78 -2.59 3.17
CA GLN A 199 -19.52 -3.79 2.72
C GLN A 199 -20.36 -3.54 1.47
N SER A 200 -20.73 -2.28 1.15
CA SER A 200 -21.47 -1.95 -0.07
C SER A 200 -20.57 -1.72 -1.28
N LYS A 201 -19.24 -1.78 -1.09
CA LYS A 201 -18.26 -1.56 -2.16
C LYS A 201 -17.97 -2.83 -2.93
N THR A 202 -17.70 -2.64 -4.23
CA THR A 202 -17.24 -3.71 -5.10
C THR A 202 -15.74 -3.89 -4.94
N TYR A 203 -15.00 -2.78 -4.82
CA TYR A 203 -13.55 -2.78 -4.63
C TYR A 203 -13.15 -1.88 -3.46
N VAL A 204 -12.11 -2.29 -2.73
CA VAL A 204 -11.43 -1.44 -1.75
C VAL A 204 -9.95 -1.41 -2.10
N LEU A 205 -9.46 -0.24 -2.53
CA LEU A 205 -8.08 -0.01 -2.90
C LEU A 205 -7.31 0.57 -1.70
N LEU A 206 -6.29 -0.16 -1.27
CA LEU A 206 -5.51 0.17 -0.08
C LEU A 206 -4.03 0.28 -0.43
N LYS A 207 -3.37 1.30 0.11
CA LYS A 207 -1.91 1.43 0.11
C LYS A 207 -1.30 0.63 1.26
N SER A 208 -1.32 -0.69 1.13
CA SER A 208 -0.90 -1.64 2.16
C SER A 208 -0.57 -3.01 1.56
N ARG A 209 0.24 -3.81 2.27
CA ARG A 209 0.49 -5.22 1.94
C ARG A 209 0.02 -6.16 3.05
N MET A 210 0.59 -5.98 4.25
CA MET A 210 0.41 -6.89 5.38
C MET A 210 -0.55 -6.32 6.44
N TYR A 211 -0.43 -5.02 6.75
CA TYR A 211 -1.08 -4.45 7.92
C TYR A 211 -2.59 -4.30 7.77
N CYS A 212 -3.10 -4.18 6.53
CA CYS A 212 -4.54 -4.22 6.28
C CYS A 212 -5.16 -5.61 6.50
N ARG A 213 -4.38 -6.69 6.39
CA ARG A 213 -4.93 -8.06 6.31
C ARG A 213 -5.79 -8.44 7.52
N PRO A 214 -5.37 -8.21 8.78
CA PRO A 214 -6.16 -8.64 9.93
C PRO A 214 -7.52 -7.96 10.06
N VAL A 215 -7.70 -6.77 9.46
CA VAL A 215 -8.93 -5.98 9.61
C VAL A 215 -9.78 -5.94 8.33
N PHE A 216 -9.18 -5.98 7.14
CA PHE A 216 -9.89 -5.95 5.87
C PHE A 216 -10.23 -7.35 5.31
N PHE A 217 -9.34 -8.34 5.47
CA PHE A 217 -9.59 -9.68 4.91
C PHE A 217 -10.82 -10.38 5.52
N PRO A 218 -11.14 -10.25 6.82
CA PRO A 218 -12.27 -10.97 7.41
C PRO A 218 -13.63 -10.73 6.75
N PHE A 219 -13.83 -9.61 6.04
CA PHE A 219 -15.07 -9.29 5.33
C PHE A 219 -14.89 -9.18 3.81
N SER A 220 -13.69 -9.49 3.29
CA SER A 220 -13.40 -9.37 1.86
C SER A 220 -13.65 -10.67 1.12
N LYS A 221 -14.14 -10.56 -0.13
CA LYS A 221 -14.38 -11.68 -1.02
C LYS A 221 -13.08 -12.30 -1.54
N GLY A 222 -12.04 -11.48 -1.66
CA GLY A 222 -10.71 -11.85 -2.14
C GLY A 222 -9.84 -10.61 -2.26
N PHE A 223 -8.60 -10.80 -2.72
CA PHE A 223 -7.67 -9.71 -2.92
C PHE A 223 -6.80 -9.94 -4.15
N VAL A 224 -6.26 -8.85 -4.68
CA VAL A 224 -5.22 -8.85 -5.71
C VAL A 224 -4.17 -7.82 -5.33
N GLU A 225 -2.92 -8.23 -5.30
CA GLU A 225 -1.78 -7.32 -5.20
C GLU A 225 -1.55 -6.67 -6.56
N CYS A 226 -1.44 -5.35 -6.57
CA CYS A 226 -1.30 -4.53 -7.76
C CYS A 226 0.01 -3.75 -7.64
N ASP A 227 0.94 -3.97 -8.57
CA ASP A 227 2.18 -3.20 -8.65
C ASP A 227 2.12 -2.37 -9.94
N SER A 228 2.45 -1.08 -9.86
CA SER A 228 2.38 -0.20 -11.02
C SER A 228 3.39 -0.62 -12.08
N ASP A 229 2.94 -0.73 -13.33
CA ASP A 229 3.80 -0.99 -14.49
C ASP A 229 4.78 0.16 -14.76
N GLN A 230 4.58 1.32 -14.12
CA GLN A 230 5.46 2.50 -14.17
C GLN A 230 6.35 2.62 -12.92
N GLY A 231 6.41 1.56 -12.11
CA GLY A 231 7.17 1.51 -10.88
C GLY A 231 6.55 2.31 -9.73
N GLY A 232 7.24 2.33 -8.60
CA GLY A 232 6.81 3.08 -7.43
C GLY A 232 7.85 3.04 -6.31
N PRO A 233 7.72 3.94 -5.33
CA PRO A 233 8.69 4.11 -4.24
C PRO A 233 8.93 2.84 -3.44
N THR A 234 7.98 1.90 -3.43
CA THR A 234 8.11 0.63 -2.72
C THR A 234 8.03 -0.58 -3.62
N SER A 235 8.08 -0.45 -4.95
CA SER A 235 7.95 -1.59 -5.87
C SER A 235 8.93 -2.72 -5.52
N SER A 236 8.50 -3.96 -5.75
CA SER A 236 9.35 -5.14 -5.58
C SER A 236 10.16 -5.48 -6.83
N ASN A 237 9.93 -4.78 -7.94
CA ASN A 237 10.82 -4.86 -9.10
C ASN A 237 12.05 -3.96 -8.86
N TYR A 238 13.17 -4.61 -8.56
CA TYR A 238 14.43 -3.92 -8.23
C TYR A 238 15.05 -3.13 -9.38
N ASP A 239 14.65 -3.39 -10.64
CA ASP A 239 15.09 -2.59 -11.79
C ASP A 239 14.64 -1.12 -11.69
N TRP A 240 13.61 -0.88 -10.86
CA TRP A 240 13.15 0.46 -10.49
C TRP A 240 14.02 1.17 -9.45
N PHE A 241 15.17 0.62 -9.07
CA PHE A 241 16.08 1.28 -8.12
C PHE A 241 17.54 1.22 -8.59
N ASP A 242 18.24 2.34 -8.50
CA ASP A 242 19.67 2.43 -8.79
C ASP A 242 20.46 2.12 -7.50
N ILE A 243 20.52 0.84 -7.16
CA ILE A 243 21.10 0.38 -5.90
C ILE A 243 22.63 0.31 -6.03
N GLN A 244 23.33 1.35 -5.56
CA GLN A 244 24.79 1.47 -5.74
C GLN A 244 25.63 1.06 -4.51
N HIS A 245 25.17 1.37 -3.30
CA HIS A 245 25.97 1.26 -2.07
C HIS A 245 25.62 0.02 -1.23
N ILE A 246 25.75 -1.15 -1.83
CA ILE A 246 25.47 -2.45 -1.21
C ILE A 246 26.65 -3.39 -1.35
N ARG A 247 26.75 -4.37 -0.44
CA ARG A 247 27.71 -5.48 -0.57
C ARG A 247 27.28 -6.38 -1.73
N ARG A 248 28.20 -6.64 -2.66
CA ARG A 248 27.97 -7.53 -3.81
C ARG A 248 28.99 -8.69 -3.79
N PRO A 249 28.63 -9.88 -4.32
CA PRO A 249 27.35 -10.21 -4.93
C PRO A 249 26.22 -10.34 -3.89
N ILE A 250 25.00 -9.97 -4.28
CA ILE A 250 23.79 -10.20 -3.51
C ILE A 250 22.67 -10.75 -4.41
N TYR A 251 22.05 -11.84 -4.00
CA TYR A 251 20.83 -12.34 -4.65
C TYR A 251 19.64 -11.44 -4.26
N PRO A 252 18.71 -11.10 -5.17
CA PRO A 252 18.62 -11.50 -6.58
C PRO A 252 19.31 -10.53 -7.57
N LEU A 253 20.07 -9.53 -7.11
CA LEU A 253 20.63 -8.49 -7.99
C LEU A 253 21.85 -8.95 -8.80
N ASP A 254 22.56 -9.98 -8.33
CA ASP A 254 23.85 -10.44 -8.89
C ASP A 254 23.83 -11.89 -9.39
N VAL A 255 22.67 -12.44 -9.78
CA VAL A 255 22.51 -13.88 -10.15
C VAL A 255 23.50 -14.33 -11.24
N LYS A 256 23.91 -13.43 -12.15
CA LYS A 256 24.88 -13.73 -13.21
C LYS A 256 26.34 -13.84 -12.74
N ASN A 257 26.67 -13.35 -11.55
CA ASN A 257 28.02 -13.33 -10.98
C ASN A 257 28.23 -14.38 -9.87
N LEU A 258 27.23 -15.24 -9.62
CA LEU A 258 27.25 -16.31 -8.61
C LEU A 258 27.60 -17.70 -9.20
N ALA A 259 28.04 -17.74 -10.47
CA ALA A 259 28.46 -18.96 -11.18
C ALA A 259 29.98 -19.09 -11.25
#